data_AF-A0A4P9W7I7-F1
#
_entry.id   AF-A0A4P9W7I7-F1
#
_cell.length_a   1.000
_cell.length_b   1.000
_cell.length_c   1.000
_cell.angle_alpha   90.00
_cell.angle_beta   90.00
_cell.angle_gamma   90.00
#
_symmetry.space_group_name_H-M   'P 1'
#
loop_
_entity.id
_entity.type
_entity.pdbx_description
1 polymer ?
#
loop_
_entity_poly.entity_id
_entity_poly.type
_entity_poly.pdbx_seq_one_letter_code
_entity_poly.pdbx_strand_id
1 'polypeptide(L)'
;GVWPRGSYWHLDTRRDELARIRTPWTSLRVAAEAIDERTRDPRFETLVHGDPKADNIAWGEDDDACVLYDFQYTGVGLGARDVAYLICSSADATSLSGGSVDRLLDGYFEVLVRAGTGLNGYTRAQFADHFNWCLLDYVRFMAGWGWWGNHRWAVERTRHLL
;
A
#
# COMPACT_ATOMS: atom_id res chain seq x y z
N GLY A 1 21.67 3.78 0.17
CA GLY A 1 21.46 2.89 -0.99
C GLY A 1 19.99 2.52 -1.04
N VAL A 2 19.51 1.99 -2.16
CA VAL A 2 18.11 1.52 -2.32
C VAL A 2 17.98 0.11 -1.73
N TRP A 3 16.89 -0.16 -1.01
CA TRP A 3 16.63 -1.49 -0.45
C TRP A 3 16.21 -2.48 -1.54
N PRO A 4 16.65 -3.76 -1.47
CA PRO A 4 16.16 -4.81 -2.38
C PRO A 4 14.64 -5.01 -2.31
N ARG A 5 14.04 -4.69 -1.17
CA ARG A 5 12.59 -4.64 -0.95
C ARG A 5 12.27 -3.35 -0.21
N GLY A 6 11.47 -2.49 -0.82
CA GLY A 6 11.04 -1.22 -0.22
C GLY A 6 9.87 -1.41 0.73
N SER A 7 9.56 -0.34 1.47
CA SER A 7 8.51 -0.26 2.50
C SER A 7 8.90 -0.73 3.89
N TYR A 8 8.59 0.08 4.90
CA TYR A 8 8.89 -0.25 6.29
C TYR A 8 7.88 -1.22 6.94
N TRP A 9 6.84 -1.64 6.21
CA TRP A 9 5.74 -2.44 6.76
C TRP A 9 5.51 -3.79 6.06
N HIS A 10 6.37 -4.17 5.12
CA HIS A 10 6.32 -5.51 4.52
C HIS A 10 6.62 -6.62 5.54
N LEU A 11 6.17 -7.85 5.28
CA LEU A 11 6.19 -8.94 6.25
C LEU A 11 7.54 -9.17 6.94
N ASP A 12 8.64 -9.19 6.17
CA ASP A 12 9.98 -9.48 6.73
C ASP A 12 10.46 -8.43 7.75
N THR A 13 9.99 -7.19 7.66
CA THR A 13 10.30 -6.14 8.66
C THR A 13 9.37 -6.18 9.88
N ARG A 14 8.32 -7.02 9.84
CA ARG A 14 7.18 -7.02 10.78
C ARG A 14 6.89 -8.40 11.38
N ARG A 15 7.93 -9.20 11.62
CA ARG A 15 7.82 -10.53 12.23
C ARG A 15 7.35 -10.47 13.68
N ASP A 16 7.78 -9.45 14.43
CA ASP A 16 7.32 -9.24 15.81
C ASP A 16 5.85 -8.85 15.86
N GLU A 17 5.40 -7.94 14.98
CA GLU A 17 4.00 -7.58 14.83
C GLU A 17 3.14 -8.78 14.43
N LEU A 18 3.60 -9.58 13.47
CA LEU A 18 2.93 -10.82 13.09
C LEU A 18 2.72 -11.74 14.31
N ALA A 19 3.73 -11.88 15.17
CA ALA A 19 3.67 -12.67 16.39
C ALA A 19 2.73 -12.07 17.46
N ARG A 20 2.38 -10.78 17.37
CA ARG A 20 1.42 -10.09 18.24
C ARG A 20 -0.04 -10.18 17.78
N ILE A 21 -0.32 -10.62 16.55
CA ILE A 21 -1.70 -10.80 16.06
C ILE A 21 -2.46 -11.80 16.96
N ARG A 22 -3.67 -11.43 17.41
CA ARG A 22 -4.55 -12.24 18.26
C ARG A 22 -5.96 -12.32 17.66
N THR A 23 -6.83 -13.13 18.26
CA THR A 23 -8.28 -13.19 17.97
C THR A 23 -8.88 -11.78 17.98
N PRO A 24 -9.73 -11.41 17.00
CA PRO A 24 -10.30 -12.26 15.94
C PRO A 24 -9.44 -12.42 14.67
N TRP A 25 -8.23 -11.87 14.63
CA TRP A 25 -7.40 -11.73 13.43
C TRP A 25 -6.43 -12.89 13.16
N THR A 26 -6.60 -14.02 13.85
CA THR A 26 -5.68 -15.16 13.74
C THR A 26 -5.52 -15.68 12.30
N SER A 27 -6.56 -15.56 11.46
CA SER A 27 -6.49 -15.92 10.04
C SER A 27 -5.42 -15.14 9.28
N LEU A 28 -5.29 -13.82 9.52
CA LEU A 28 -4.25 -12.98 8.92
C LEU A 28 -2.84 -13.44 9.29
N ARG A 29 -2.66 -13.91 10.53
CA ARG A 29 -1.37 -14.44 10.99
C ARG A 29 -1.02 -15.75 10.27
N VAL A 30 -2.00 -16.63 10.10
CA VAL A 30 -1.82 -17.92 9.42
C VAL A 30 -1.55 -17.72 7.93
N ALA A 31 -2.25 -16.78 7.29
CA ALA A 31 -2.15 -16.49 5.87
C ALA A 31 -1.01 -15.52 5.50
N ALA A 32 -0.19 -15.07 6.45
CA ALA A 32 0.73 -13.97 6.25
C ALA A 32 1.72 -14.15 5.09
N GLU A 33 2.32 -15.33 4.94
CA GLU A 33 3.23 -15.63 3.82
C GLU A 33 2.48 -15.62 2.49
N ALA A 34 1.29 -16.24 2.43
CA ALA A 34 0.47 -16.26 1.23
C ALA A 34 0.00 -14.86 0.82
N ILE A 35 -0.28 -13.99 1.80
CA ILE A 35 -0.57 -12.57 1.55
C ILE A 35 0.67 -11.87 1.01
N ASP A 36 1.84 -12.06 1.63
CA ASP A 36 3.09 -11.42 1.22
C ASP A 36 3.48 -11.79 -0.22
N GLU A 37 3.35 -13.05 -0.60
CA GLU A 37 3.56 -13.53 -1.97
C GLU A 37 2.69 -12.81 -3.00
N ARG A 38 1.43 -12.48 -2.65
CA ARG A 38 0.51 -11.74 -3.52
C ARG A 38 0.81 -10.25 -3.64
N THR A 39 1.67 -9.73 -2.77
CA THR A 39 2.14 -8.34 -2.83
C THR A 39 3.42 -8.16 -3.64
N ARG A 40 3.80 -9.17 -4.44
CA ARG A 40 5.01 -9.18 -5.25
C ARG A 40 4.73 -9.66 -6.67
N ASP A 41 5.20 -8.91 -7.64
CA ASP A 41 5.23 -9.32 -9.03
C ASP A 41 6.38 -8.59 -9.72
N PRO A 42 7.56 -9.23 -9.85
CA PRO A 42 8.76 -8.60 -10.40
C PRO A 42 8.58 -7.97 -11.79
N ARG A 43 7.54 -8.36 -12.53
CA ARG A 43 7.21 -7.76 -13.83
C ARG A 43 6.69 -6.33 -13.72
N PHE A 44 6.13 -5.97 -12.56
CA PHE A 44 5.41 -4.72 -12.33
C PHE A 44 5.94 -3.91 -11.12
N GLU A 45 7.04 -4.35 -10.54
CA GLU A 45 7.70 -3.65 -9.44
C GLU A 45 8.46 -2.40 -9.95
N THR A 46 8.48 -1.36 -9.13
CA THR A 46 9.14 -0.08 -9.35
C THR A 46 9.85 0.34 -8.06
N LEU A 47 10.46 1.53 -8.04
CA LEU A 47 10.89 2.14 -6.79
C LEU A 47 9.68 2.71 -6.05
N VAL A 48 9.48 2.22 -4.83
CA VAL A 48 8.49 2.77 -3.89
C VAL A 48 9.16 3.70 -2.90
N HIS A 49 8.45 4.72 -2.44
CA HIS A 49 8.86 5.59 -1.35
C HIS A 49 9.02 4.78 -0.06
N GLY A 50 8.03 3.94 0.24
CA GLY A 50 8.07 2.98 1.35
C GLY A 50 7.39 3.44 2.65
N ASP A 51 7.27 4.75 2.86
CA ASP A 51 6.48 5.36 3.95
C ASP A 51 5.74 6.65 3.48
N PRO A 52 4.96 6.62 2.37
CA PRO A 52 4.24 7.81 1.92
C PRO A 52 3.06 8.12 2.84
N LYS A 53 3.12 9.27 3.51
CA LYS A 53 2.07 9.78 4.40
C LYS A 53 2.08 11.30 4.35
N ALA A 54 1.01 11.94 4.81
CA ALA A 54 0.89 13.40 4.82
C ALA A 54 2.10 14.08 5.49
N ASP A 55 2.62 13.51 6.59
CA ASP A 55 3.81 14.01 7.30
C ASP A 55 5.11 13.92 6.48
N ASN A 56 5.11 13.24 5.33
CA ASN A 56 6.26 13.07 4.43
C ASN A 56 6.02 13.76 3.08
N ILE A 57 5.03 14.64 2.99
CA ILE A 57 4.66 15.39 1.78
C ILE A 57 4.63 16.89 2.13
N ALA A 58 5.31 17.71 1.34
CA ALA A 58 5.18 19.17 1.39
C ALA A 58 4.50 19.67 0.13
N TRP A 59 3.45 20.48 0.29
CA TRP A 59 2.67 21.06 -0.79
C TRP A 59 3.21 22.44 -1.17
N GLY A 60 3.17 22.75 -2.47
CA GLY A 60 3.44 24.10 -2.98
C GLY A 60 2.32 25.09 -2.58
N GLU A 61 2.58 26.38 -2.73
CA GLU A 61 1.64 27.44 -2.32
C GLU A 61 0.30 27.38 -3.08
N ASP A 62 0.30 26.89 -4.32
CA ASP A 62 -0.87 26.80 -5.20
C ASP A 62 -1.55 25.41 -5.18
N ASP A 63 -1.15 24.50 -4.29
CA ASP A 63 -1.64 23.11 -4.16
C ASP A 63 -1.56 22.25 -5.46
N ASP A 64 -0.82 22.70 -6.47
CA ASP A 64 -0.69 22.06 -7.78
C ASP A 64 0.53 21.12 -7.88
N ALA A 65 1.47 21.26 -6.96
CA ALA A 65 2.68 20.46 -6.87
C ALA A 65 2.95 20.05 -5.42
N CYS A 66 3.61 18.91 -5.26
CA CYS A 66 4.13 18.48 -3.97
C CYS A 66 5.51 17.85 -4.13
N VAL A 67 6.26 17.83 -3.03
CA VAL A 67 7.51 17.09 -2.90
C VAL A 67 7.37 16.05 -1.80
N LEU A 68 7.84 14.85 -2.07
CA LEU A 68 7.99 13.81 -1.05
C LEU A 68 9.36 13.94 -0.40
N TYR A 69 9.47 13.59 0.87
CA TYR A 69 10.72 13.52 1.64
C TYR A 69 10.70 12.34 2.61
N ASP A 70 11.85 12.05 3.24
CA ASP A 70 12.08 10.85 4.07
C ASP A 70 12.07 9.51 3.29
N PHE A 71 13.01 9.39 2.35
CA PHE A 71 13.22 8.19 1.51
C PHE A 71 14.00 7.05 2.22
N GLN A 72 14.00 6.99 3.55
CA GLN A 72 14.80 5.99 4.29
C GLN A 72 14.38 4.53 4.02
N TYR A 73 13.14 4.32 3.56
CA TYR A 73 12.55 3.00 3.27
C TYR A 73 12.37 2.72 1.77
N THR A 74 13.04 3.52 0.92
CA THR A 74 12.93 3.38 -0.52
C THR A 74 13.57 2.11 -1.03
N GLY A 75 12.83 1.37 -1.85
CA GLY A 75 13.25 0.08 -2.38
C GLY A 75 12.37 -0.41 -3.50
N VAL A 76 12.67 -1.61 -4.01
CA VAL A 76 11.85 -2.25 -5.06
C VAL A 76 10.55 -2.77 -4.48
N GLY A 77 9.43 -2.51 -5.16
CA GLY A 77 8.10 -3.01 -4.77
C GLY A 77 6.99 -2.57 -5.72
N LEU A 78 5.79 -3.08 -5.51
CA LEU A 78 4.60 -2.64 -6.25
C LEU A 78 4.21 -1.22 -5.82
N GLY A 79 4.03 -0.31 -6.78
CA GLY A 79 3.54 1.05 -6.49
C GLY A 79 2.20 1.07 -5.73
N ALA A 80 1.39 0.02 -5.91
CA ALA A 80 0.14 -0.18 -5.17
C ALA A 80 0.32 -0.22 -3.63
N ARG A 81 1.51 -0.61 -3.14
CA ARG A 81 1.86 -0.61 -1.72
C ARG A 81 1.89 0.81 -1.15
N ASP A 82 2.53 1.73 -1.84
CA ASP A 82 2.57 3.14 -1.47
C ASP A 82 1.17 3.76 -1.49
N VAL A 83 0.37 3.45 -2.52
CA VAL A 83 -1.00 3.96 -2.63
C VAL A 83 -1.88 3.46 -1.48
N ALA A 84 -1.80 2.17 -1.14
CA ALA A 84 -2.56 1.60 -0.02
C ALA A 84 -2.20 2.30 1.29
N TYR A 85 -0.92 2.49 1.55
CA TYR A 85 -0.45 3.11 2.78
C TYR A 85 -0.80 4.61 2.86
N LEU A 86 -0.68 5.37 1.76
CA LEU A 86 -1.06 6.78 1.72
C LEU A 86 -2.56 6.96 1.97
N ILE A 87 -3.40 6.17 1.30
CA ILE A 87 -4.87 6.21 1.51
C ILE A 87 -5.19 5.87 2.97
N CYS A 88 -4.57 4.82 3.53
CA CYS A 88 -4.87 4.40 4.88
C CYS A 88 -4.40 5.39 5.96
N SER A 89 -3.26 6.03 5.75
CA SER A 89 -2.64 6.93 6.73
C SER A 89 -3.15 8.36 6.65
N SER A 90 -3.56 8.83 5.47
CA SER A 90 -3.64 10.27 5.19
C SER A 90 -4.94 10.74 4.54
N ALA A 91 -5.73 9.86 3.92
CA ALA A 91 -6.98 10.28 3.27
C ALA A 91 -8.10 10.57 4.29
N ASP A 92 -8.97 11.53 3.99
CA ASP A 92 -10.20 11.74 4.74
C ASP A 92 -11.15 10.54 4.54
N ALA A 93 -11.60 9.93 5.63
CA ALA A 93 -12.46 8.76 5.62
C ALA A 93 -13.77 8.96 4.82
N THR A 94 -14.31 10.19 4.80
CA THR A 94 -15.54 10.53 4.06
C THR A 94 -15.33 10.42 2.55
N SER A 95 -14.10 10.64 2.08
CA SER A 95 -13.71 10.56 0.68
C SER A 95 -13.46 9.14 0.18
N LEU A 96 -13.56 8.12 1.03
CA LEU A 96 -13.33 6.72 0.65
C LEU A 96 -14.58 5.99 0.14
N SER A 97 -15.71 6.69 0.09
CA SER A 97 -16.99 6.19 -0.41
C SER A 97 -17.24 6.55 -1.89
N GLY A 98 -18.28 5.98 -2.50
CA GLY A 98 -18.81 6.44 -3.79
C GLY A 98 -17.85 6.33 -4.99
N GLY A 99 -16.97 5.31 -5.01
CA GLY A 99 -16.05 5.05 -6.12
C GLY A 99 -14.86 6.01 -6.23
N SER A 100 -14.65 6.89 -5.24
CA SER A 100 -13.53 7.84 -5.22
C SER A 100 -12.18 7.15 -5.20
N VAL A 101 -12.05 6.03 -4.48
CA VAL A 101 -10.82 5.22 -4.46
C VAL A 101 -10.50 4.68 -5.85
N ASP A 102 -11.50 4.21 -6.60
CA ASP A 102 -11.24 3.65 -7.93
C ASP A 102 -10.79 4.74 -8.92
N ARG A 103 -11.30 5.97 -8.79
CA ARG A 103 -10.79 7.15 -9.53
C ARG A 103 -9.35 7.51 -9.17
N LEU A 104 -8.98 7.44 -7.88
CA LEU A 104 -7.58 7.64 -7.45
C LEU A 104 -6.66 6.57 -8.04
N LEU A 105 -7.11 5.31 -8.04
CA LEU A 105 -6.37 4.21 -8.63
C LEU A 105 -6.24 4.36 -10.16
N ASP A 106 -7.28 4.87 -10.85
CA ASP A 106 -7.22 5.18 -12.29
C ASP A 106 -6.15 6.23 -12.59
N GLY A 107 -6.18 7.36 -11.86
CA GLY A 107 -5.21 8.43 -12.05
C GLY A 107 -3.77 8.01 -11.73
N TYR A 108 -3.55 7.30 -10.62
CA TYR A 108 -2.23 6.77 -10.29
C TYR A 108 -1.74 5.78 -11.34
N PHE A 109 -2.60 4.85 -11.78
CA PHE A 109 -2.24 3.85 -12.78
C PHE A 109 -1.89 4.48 -14.14
N GLU A 110 -2.62 5.51 -14.57
CA GLU A 110 -2.33 6.24 -15.79
C GLU A 110 -0.93 6.87 -15.74
N VAL A 111 -0.59 7.55 -14.65
CA VAL A 111 0.74 8.16 -14.48
C VAL A 111 1.82 7.09 -14.36
N LEU A 112 1.57 6.01 -13.62
CA LEU A 112 2.51 4.89 -13.45
C LEU A 112 2.88 4.26 -14.79
N VAL A 113 1.90 3.97 -15.66
CA VAL A 113 2.15 3.38 -16.99
C VAL A 113 2.86 4.36 -17.92
N ARG A 114 2.52 5.66 -17.86
CA ARG A 114 3.18 6.70 -18.68
C ARG A 114 4.65 6.92 -18.26
N ALA A 115 4.94 6.90 -16.96
CA ALA A 115 6.27 7.17 -16.42
C ALA A 115 7.16 5.90 -16.34
N GLY A 116 6.55 4.73 -16.18
CA GLY A 116 7.26 3.48 -15.95
C GLY A 116 7.81 2.86 -17.24
N THR A 117 9.13 2.83 -17.37
CA THR A 117 9.79 1.99 -18.39
C THR A 117 9.71 0.52 -17.97
N GLY A 118 9.01 -0.32 -18.73
CA GLY A 118 8.99 -1.77 -18.51
C GLY A 118 7.73 -2.34 -17.84
N LEU A 119 6.72 -1.52 -17.52
CA LEU A 119 5.41 -1.99 -17.03
C LEU A 119 4.49 -2.46 -18.18
N ASN A 120 5.08 -2.93 -19.29
CA ASN A 120 4.36 -3.34 -20.48
C ASN A 120 3.42 -4.50 -20.15
N GLY A 121 2.13 -4.34 -20.48
CA GLY A 121 1.11 -5.34 -20.19
C GLY A 121 0.61 -5.34 -18.74
N TYR A 122 1.06 -4.41 -17.89
CA TYR A 122 0.36 -4.19 -16.62
C TYR A 122 -1.01 -3.63 -16.92
N THR A 123 -2.08 -4.32 -16.53
CA THR A 123 -3.44 -3.85 -16.75
C THR A 123 -3.99 -3.15 -15.52
N ARG A 124 -4.97 -2.26 -15.73
CA ARG A 124 -5.65 -1.58 -14.63
C ARG A 124 -6.32 -2.56 -13.65
N ALA A 125 -6.83 -3.67 -14.15
CA ALA A 125 -7.44 -4.74 -13.35
C ALA A 125 -6.40 -5.44 -12.47
N GLN A 126 -5.23 -5.78 -13.01
CA GLN A 126 -4.12 -6.34 -12.21
C GLN A 126 -3.60 -5.35 -11.18
N PHE A 127 -3.52 -4.06 -11.53
CA PHE A 127 -3.18 -3.02 -10.55
C PHE A 127 -4.21 -2.92 -9.41
N ALA A 128 -5.50 -3.03 -9.73
CA ALA A 128 -6.56 -3.09 -8.72
C ALA A 128 -6.41 -4.29 -7.78
N ASP A 129 -6.09 -5.47 -8.34
CA ASP A 129 -5.88 -6.70 -7.57
C ASP A 129 -4.66 -6.55 -6.65
N HIS A 130 -3.52 -6.09 -7.19
CA HIS A 130 -2.31 -5.82 -6.42
C HIS A 130 -2.56 -4.80 -5.30
N PHE A 131 -3.35 -3.76 -5.56
CA PHE A 131 -3.77 -2.81 -4.54
C PHE A 131 -4.57 -3.48 -3.42
N ASN A 132 -5.55 -4.32 -3.74
CA ASN A 132 -6.36 -5.01 -2.74
C ASN A 132 -5.51 -5.98 -1.88
N TRP A 133 -4.54 -6.69 -2.49
CA TRP A 133 -3.59 -7.53 -1.75
C TRP A 133 -2.65 -6.71 -0.88
N CYS A 134 -2.12 -5.58 -1.36
CA CYS A 134 -1.32 -4.67 -0.54
C CYS A 134 -2.14 -4.09 0.61
N LEU A 135 -3.42 -3.78 0.38
CA LEU A 135 -4.33 -3.29 1.41
C LEU A 135 -4.61 -4.37 2.47
N LEU A 136 -4.73 -5.64 2.07
CA LEU A 136 -4.87 -6.74 3.02
C LEU A 136 -3.58 -6.96 3.82
N ASP A 137 -2.41 -6.84 3.20
CA ASP A 137 -1.12 -6.87 3.90
C ASP A 137 -0.98 -5.72 4.90
N TYR A 138 -1.52 -4.53 4.57
CA TYR A 138 -1.64 -3.43 5.53
C TYR A 138 -2.54 -3.81 6.72
N VAL A 139 -3.69 -4.44 6.47
CA VAL A 139 -4.57 -4.93 7.55
C VAL A 139 -3.84 -5.96 8.44
N ARG A 140 -3.06 -6.88 7.86
CA ARG A 140 -2.19 -7.81 8.61
C ARG A 140 -1.20 -7.04 9.48
N PHE A 141 -0.50 -6.06 8.92
CA PHE A 141 0.45 -5.24 9.67
C PHE A 141 -0.24 -4.55 10.88
N MET A 142 -1.37 -3.89 10.65
CA MET A 142 -2.11 -3.15 11.68
C MET A 142 -2.69 -4.06 12.76
N ALA A 143 -3.05 -5.31 12.42
CA ALA A 143 -3.51 -6.30 13.39
C ALA A 143 -2.44 -6.67 14.43
N GLY A 144 -1.17 -6.51 14.10
CA GLY A 144 -0.03 -6.77 14.99
C GLY A 144 0.61 -5.52 15.59
N TRP A 145 0.51 -4.39 14.90
CA TRP A 145 1.12 -3.11 15.28
C TRP A 145 0.20 -2.25 16.17
N GLY A 146 -1.09 -2.19 15.84
CA GLY A 146 -2.07 -1.32 16.47
C GLY A 146 -2.87 -0.53 15.44
N TRP A 147 -4.17 -0.37 15.68
CA TRP A 147 -5.14 0.19 14.72
C TRP A 147 -5.19 1.72 14.77
N TRP A 148 -5.03 2.36 13.61
CA TRP A 148 -5.18 3.80 13.40
C TRP A 148 -5.50 4.07 11.91
N GLY A 149 -5.72 5.34 11.57
CA GLY A 149 -6.10 5.76 10.22
C GLY A 149 -7.37 5.05 9.71
N ASN A 150 -7.45 4.85 8.40
CA ASN A 150 -8.61 4.27 7.72
C ASN A 150 -8.67 2.72 7.79
N HIS A 151 -8.19 2.12 8.89
CA HIS A 151 -8.16 0.66 9.05
C HIS A 151 -9.53 -0.01 8.92
N ARG A 152 -10.62 0.61 9.41
CA ARG A 152 -11.97 0.03 9.29
C ARG A 152 -12.40 -0.12 7.85
N TRP A 153 -12.12 0.90 7.04
CA TRP A 153 -12.36 0.86 5.60
C TRP A 153 -11.48 -0.20 4.93
N ALA A 154 -10.19 -0.29 5.30
CA ALA A 154 -9.28 -1.27 4.74
C ALA A 154 -9.75 -2.72 5.03
N VAL A 155 -10.15 -3.00 6.28
CA VAL A 155 -10.75 -4.28 6.69
C VAL A 155 -12.00 -4.59 5.86
N GLU A 156 -12.92 -3.64 5.73
CA GLU A 156 -14.16 -3.88 5.00
C GLU A 156 -13.91 -4.11 3.50
N ARG A 157 -13.04 -3.30 2.88
CA ARG A 157 -12.69 -3.44 1.46
C ARG A 157 -12.05 -4.79 1.16
N THR A 158 -11.24 -5.32 2.08
CA THR A 158 -10.47 -6.55 1.88
C THR A 158 -11.14 -7.80 2.44
N ARG A 159 -12.33 -7.68 3.04
CA ARG A 159 -13.08 -8.80 3.63
C ARG A 159 -13.30 -9.96 2.67
N HIS A 160 -13.47 -9.68 1.38
CA HIS A 160 -13.67 -10.70 0.34
C HIS A 160 -12.42 -11.56 0.04
N LEU A 161 -11.26 -11.18 0.57
CA LEU A 161 -9.99 -11.89 0.43
C LEU A 161 -9.61 -12.71 1.69
N LEU A 162 -10.38 -12.56 2.79
CA LEU A 162 -10.21 -13.26 4.07
C LEU A 162 -11.00 -14.58 4.09
#